data_AF-A0A8D1HAY0-F1
#
_entry.id   AF-A0A8D1HAY0-F1
#
_cell.length_a   1.000
_cell.length_b   1.000
_cell.length_c   1.000
_cell.angle_alpha   90.00
_cell.angle_beta   90.00
_cell.angle_gamma   90.00
#
_symmetry.space_group_name_H-M   'P 1'
#
loop_
_entity.id
_entity.type
_entity.pdbx_description
1 polymer ?
#
loop_
_entity_poly.entity_id
_entity_poly.type
_entity_poly.pdbx_seq_one_letter_code
_entity_poly.pdbx_strand_id
1 'polypeptide(L)'
;MPGHHPPKGALPPPPSLPAPPQPLAAPLCIPSPPTGLLLTLSKRNLSDAALRSAAGPQGAVYVCTEGAFPSRRLQQLVAQQQLLRPDVPGDVLGKIKFGDQIFVEHVADVDTLLDCVSRKVPVLLSRGVARLLVIDSVAAPFRCEFAGADSARRARRLQALGAELRRLSCAFRSPVLCINQVTEAVDAHEAAGAGGERTSPALGITWSSQLLMRLLMDRRRPEEAAPAPPSRTLRLVFAPHLPPWSCCYTVTTEGVRGTPGSESCWMTRQVRVSGRTGLPT
;
A
#
# COMPACT_ATOMS: atom_id res chain seq x y z
N MET A 1 15.33 -82.83 0.96
CA MET A 1 16.05 -81.64 0.43
C MET A 1 16.20 -81.81 -1.06
N PRO A 2 15.98 -80.82 -1.95
CA PRO A 2 15.25 -79.54 -1.88
C PRO A 2 13.97 -79.64 -2.76
N GLY A 3 12.97 -78.77 -2.76
CA GLY A 3 12.96 -77.31 -2.69
C GLY A 3 12.42 -76.79 -4.03
N HIS A 4 11.14 -76.41 -4.05
CA HIS A 4 10.48 -75.75 -5.17
C HIS A 4 11.28 -74.50 -5.59
N HIS A 5 11.72 -74.43 -6.85
CA HIS A 5 12.16 -73.19 -7.49
C HIS A 5 11.50 -73.03 -8.86
N PRO A 6 10.79 -71.91 -9.12
CA PRO A 6 10.29 -71.56 -10.44
C PRO A 6 11.38 -70.85 -11.29
N PRO A 7 11.18 -70.73 -12.61
CA PRO A 7 12.20 -70.27 -13.55
C PRO A 7 12.58 -68.79 -13.39
N LYS A 8 13.88 -68.52 -13.52
CA LYS A 8 14.46 -67.18 -13.65
C LYS A 8 14.17 -66.61 -15.04
N GLY A 9 13.71 -65.36 -15.09
CA GLY A 9 13.88 -64.51 -16.27
C GLY A 9 12.61 -63.91 -16.88
N ALA A 10 11.78 -63.21 -16.09
CA ALA A 10 10.89 -62.18 -16.64
C ALA A 10 11.54 -60.81 -16.38
N LEU A 11 11.79 -60.05 -17.45
CA LEU A 11 12.29 -58.67 -17.38
C LEU A 11 11.32 -57.80 -16.56
N PRO A 12 11.79 -56.90 -15.69
CA PRO A 12 10.94 -55.93 -15.02
C PRO A 12 10.36 -54.91 -16.03
N PRO A 13 9.14 -54.39 -15.80
CA PRO A 13 8.59 -53.33 -16.63
C PRO A 13 9.46 -52.07 -16.55
N PRO A 14 9.49 -51.24 -17.61
CA PRO A 14 10.28 -50.01 -17.62
C PRO A 14 9.82 -49.07 -16.50
N PRO A 15 10.73 -48.26 -15.93
CA PRO A 15 10.37 -47.28 -14.91
C PRO A 15 9.35 -46.32 -15.49
N SER A 16 8.22 -46.18 -14.79
CA SER A 16 7.22 -45.15 -15.07
C SER A 16 7.90 -43.78 -15.12
N LEU A 17 7.81 -43.12 -16.28
CA LEU A 17 8.26 -41.74 -16.46
C LEU A 17 7.71 -40.86 -15.33
N PRO A 18 8.54 -39.97 -14.75
CA PRO A 18 8.04 -39.02 -13.76
C PRO A 18 6.92 -38.20 -14.38
N ALA A 19 5.80 -38.10 -13.65
CA ALA A 19 4.68 -37.25 -14.03
C ALA A 19 5.21 -35.85 -14.38
N PRO A 20 4.67 -35.18 -15.41
CA PRO A 20 5.08 -33.83 -15.74
C PRO A 20 4.92 -32.94 -14.49
N PRO A 21 5.88 -32.03 -14.23
CA PRO A 21 5.76 -31.15 -13.08
C PRO A 21 4.43 -30.42 -13.20
N GLN A 22 3.57 -30.61 -12.20
CA GLN A 22 2.34 -29.83 -12.10
C GLN A 22 2.72 -28.35 -12.20
N PRO A 23 1.95 -27.51 -12.92
CA PRO A 23 2.27 -26.10 -13.05
C PRO A 23 2.39 -25.52 -11.65
N LEU A 24 3.63 -25.20 -11.29
CA LEU A 24 4.01 -24.48 -10.10
C LEU A 24 3.10 -23.26 -10.01
N ALA A 25 2.39 -23.16 -8.89
CA ALA A 25 1.75 -21.96 -8.36
C ALA A 25 1.26 -20.97 -9.43
N ALA A 26 -0.07 -20.96 -9.65
CA ALA A 26 -0.78 -19.81 -10.20
C ALA A 26 -0.15 -18.51 -9.69
N PRO A 27 0.04 -17.49 -10.54
CA PRO A 27 0.70 -16.26 -10.15
C PRO A 27 -0.01 -15.74 -8.91
N LEU A 28 0.68 -15.86 -7.77
CA LEU A 28 0.22 -15.37 -6.50
C LEU A 28 0.15 -13.86 -6.70
N CYS A 29 -1.04 -13.37 -7.00
CA CYS A 29 -1.32 -11.95 -7.10
C CYS A 29 -1.17 -11.43 -5.67
N ILE A 30 0.08 -11.15 -5.28
CA ILE A 30 0.43 -10.58 -4.00
C ILE A 30 -0.30 -9.24 -3.97
N PRO A 31 -1.32 -9.06 -3.11
CA PRO A 31 -2.03 -7.79 -3.07
C PRO A 31 -1.00 -6.74 -2.70
N SER A 32 -0.88 -5.73 -3.57
CA SER A 32 -0.03 -4.57 -3.38
C SER A 32 -0.22 -4.06 -1.94
N PRO A 33 0.86 -3.89 -1.15
CA PRO A 33 0.82 -3.40 0.23
C PRO A 33 -0.07 -2.16 0.47
N PRO A 34 -0.13 -1.16 -0.44
CA PRO A 34 -0.95 0.02 -0.21
C PRO A 34 -2.46 -0.29 -0.17
N THR A 35 -2.95 -1.25 -0.95
CA THR A 35 -4.38 -1.61 -1.02
C THR A 35 -4.99 -1.95 0.34
N GLY A 36 -4.24 -2.65 1.19
CA GLY A 36 -4.69 -3.03 2.54
C GLY A 36 -4.78 -1.84 3.49
N LEU A 37 -3.79 -0.93 3.48
CA LEU A 37 -3.82 0.27 4.31
C LEU A 37 -4.89 1.25 3.83
N LEU A 38 -5.07 1.40 2.52
CA LEU A 38 -6.04 2.34 1.95
C LEU A 38 -7.48 1.91 2.16
N LEU A 39 -7.77 0.62 2.03
CA LEU A 39 -9.08 0.10 2.43
C LEU A 39 -9.26 0.19 3.95
N THR A 40 -8.21 0.03 4.76
CA THR A 40 -8.31 0.18 6.23
C THR A 40 -8.49 1.64 6.67
N LEU A 41 -7.87 2.60 5.99
CA LEU A 41 -8.05 4.04 6.22
C LEU A 41 -9.40 4.54 5.68
N SER A 42 -9.80 4.08 4.49
CA SER A 42 -11.13 4.32 3.94
C SER A 42 -12.21 3.78 4.89
N LYS A 43 -12.01 2.58 5.45
CA LYS A 43 -12.88 2.01 6.49
C LYS A 43 -12.93 2.81 7.78
N ARG A 44 -11.78 3.22 8.34
CA ARG A 44 -11.78 4.02 9.57
C ARG A 44 -12.54 5.32 9.36
N ASN A 45 -12.35 5.99 8.22
CA ASN A 45 -13.08 7.19 7.85
C ASN A 45 -14.59 6.92 7.69
N LEU A 46 -14.99 5.89 6.92
CA LEU A 46 -16.39 5.45 6.74
C LEU A 46 -17.09 5.07 8.06
N SER A 47 -16.34 4.55 9.03
CA SER A 47 -16.89 4.04 10.29
C SER A 47 -16.96 5.07 11.42
N ASP A 48 -15.96 5.95 11.54
CA ASP A 48 -15.99 7.10 12.46
C ASP A 48 -17.02 8.15 12.03
N ALA A 49 -17.33 8.18 10.73
CA ALA A 49 -18.41 8.94 10.12
C ALA A 49 -19.80 8.41 10.49
N ALA A 50 -20.01 7.10 10.35
CA ALA A 50 -21.30 6.45 10.56
C ALA A 50 -21.74 6.48 12.04
N LEU A 51 -20.78 6.46 12.98
CA LEU A 51 -21.03 6.59 14.42
C LEU A 51 -21.30 8.03 14.87
N ARG A 52 -20.82 9.03 14.11
CA ARG A 52 -21.10 10.46 14.37
C ARG A 52 -22.29 10.90 13.52
N SER A 53 -23.49 10.57 13.96
CA SER A 53 -24.79 10.94 13.36
C SER A 53 -25.10 12.46 13.35
N ALA A 54 -24.14 13.28 12.93
CA ALA A 54 -24.31 14.70 12.62
C ALA A 54 -23.66 15.10 11.28
N ALA A 55 -22.97 14.20 10.57
CA ALA A 55 -22.13 14.56 9.42
C ALA A 55 -22.38 13.72 8.14
N GLY A 56 -23.65 13.43 7.79
CA GLY A 56 -24.05 12.89 6.47
C GLY A 56 -23.39 11.57 6.02
N PRO A 57 -23.70 11.09 4.80
CA PRO A 57 -22.97 9.96 4.20
C PRO A 57 -21.50 10.35 4.00
N GLN A 58 -20.57 9.42 4.22
CA GLN A 58 -19.14 9.70 4.08
C GLN A 58 -18.47 8.62 3.24
N GLY A 59 -18.76 8.65 1.95
CA GLY A 59 -18.11 7.76 0.99
C GLY A 59 -16.66 8.12 0.68
N ALA A 60 -16.05 7.29 -0.15
CA ALA A 60 -14.73 7.53 -0.70
C ALA A 60 -14.75 7.45 -2.22
N VAL A 61 -13.95 8.28 -2.87
CA VAL A 61 -13.64 8.13 -4.30
C VAL A 61 -12.33 7.38 -4.41
N TYR A 62 -12.33 6.29 -5.17
CA TYR A 62 -11.17 5.45 -5.45
C TYR A 62 -10.87 5.51 -6.95
N VAL A 63 -9.75 6.12 -7.30
CA VAL A 63 -9.28 6.21 -8.68
C VAL A 63 -8.27 5.10 -8.91
N CYS A 64 -8.67 4.08 -9.66
CA CYS A 64 -7.82 3.02 -10.16
C CYS A 64 -7.11 3.48 -11.43
N THR A 65 -5.79 3.59 -11.37
CA THR A 65 -4.94 3.80 -12.54
C THR A 65 -4.26 2.51 -13.00
N GLU A 66 -4.22 1.49 -12.13
CA GLU A 66 -3.63 0.19 -12.40
C GLU A 66 -4.59 -0.93 -12.07
N GLY A 67 -4.83 -1.79 -13.06
CA GLY A 67 -5.62 -2.99 -12.89
C GLY A 67 -7.05 -2.72 -12.43
N ALA A 68 -7.67 -3.76 -11.88
CA ALA A 68 -9.03 -3.70 -11.38
C ALA A 68 -9.08 -3.26 -9.91
N PHE A 69 -10.17 -2.60 -9.54
CA PHE A 69 -10.48 -2.30 -8.15
C PHE A 69 -10.42 -3.56 -7.26
N PRO A 70 -9.78 -3.51 -6.08
CA PRO A 70 -9.55 -4.65 -5.19
C PRO A 70 -10.83 -5.10 -4.42
N SER A 71 -11.88 -5.45 -5.15
CA SER A 71 -13.21 -5.81 -4.63
C SER A 71 -13.17 -7.02 -3.70
N ARG A 72 -12.42 -8.07 -4.04
CA ARG A 72 -12.25 -9.27 -3.19
C ARG A 72 -11.65 -8.90 -1.84
N ARG A 73 -10.66 -8.00 -1.84
CA ARG A 73 -10.02 -7.55 -0.60
C ARG A 73 -11.01 -6.73 0.23
N LEU A 74 -11.79 -5.85 -0.39
CA LEU A 74 -12.86 -5.11 0.29
C LEU A 74 -13.90 -6.07 0.92
N GLN A 75 -14.32 -7.11 0.22
CA GLN A 75 -15.28 -8.08 0.74
C GLN A 75 -14.77 -8.84 1.97
N GLN A 76 -13.53 -9.36 1.92
CA GLN A 76 -12.89 -9.99 3.08
C GLN A 76 -12.91 -9.07 4.29
N LEU A 77 -12.59 -7.83 4.03
CA LEU A 77 -12.51 -6.76 5.00
C LEU A 77 -13.88 -6.40 5.60
N VAL A 78 -14.95 -6.38 4.80
CA VAL A 78 -16.32 -6.12 5.26
C VAL A 78 -16.82 -7.29 6.12
N ALA A 79 -16.52 -8.53 5.74
CA ALA A 79 -16.93 -9.72 6.49
C ALA A 79 -16.41 -9.73 7.94
N GLN A 80 -15.26 -9.11 8.20
CA GLN A 80 -14.67 -9.06 9.54
C GLN A 80 -15.22 -7.92 10.43
N GLN A 81 -16.11 -7.04 9.92
CA GLN A 81 -16.57 -5.89 10.71
C GLN A 81 -17.33 -6.28 11.98
N GLN A 82 -18.10 -7.37 11.96
CA GLN A 82 -18.86 -7.85 13.11
C GLN A 82 -17.96 -8.22 14.30
N LEU A 83 -16.79 -8.79 14.03
CA LEU A 83 -15.83 -9.16 15.07
C LEU A 83 -15.04 -7.95 15.60
N LEU A 84 -14.82 -6.96 14.74
CA LEU A 84 -14.02 -5.78 15.07
C LEU A 84 -14.80 -4.69 15.82
N ARG A 85 -16.13 -4.77 15.82
CA ARG A 85 -17.03 -3.81 16.48
C ARG A 85 -18.04 -4.51 17.39
N PRO A 86 -17.57 -5.11 18.50
CA PRO A 86 -18.47 -5.71 19.48
C PRO A 86 -19.36 -4.67 20.19
N ASP A 87 -18.98 -3.39 20.10
CA ASP A 87 -19.71 -2.23 20.63
C ASP A 87 -20.95 -1.85 19.81
N VAL A 88 -21.10 -2.37 18.58
CA VAL A 88 -22.23 -2.07 17.70
C VAL A 88 -23.13 -3.30 17.56
N PRO A 89 -24.45 -3.17 17.80
CA PRO A 89 -25.40 -4.27 17.57
C PRO A 89 -25.30 -4.84 16.15
N GLY A 90 -25.25 -6.17 16.04
CA GLY A 90 -25.02 -6.87 14.78
C GLY A 90 -26.09 -6.62 13.71
N ASP A 91 -27.31 -6.29 14.11
CA ASP A 91 -28.43 -5.93 13.24
C ASP A 91 -28.24 -4.54 12.60
N VAL A 92 -27.65 -3.58 13.32
CA VAL A 92 -27.27 -2.27 12.79
C VAL A 92 -26.13 -2.45 11.79
N LEU A 93 -25.11 -3.21 12.16
CA LEU A 93 -23.95 -3.45 11.32
C LEU A 93 -24.29 -4.22 10.04
N GLY A 94 -25.22 -5.17 10.12
CA GLY A 94 -25.72 -5.92 8.96
C GLY A 94 -26.50 -5.07 7.95
N LYS A 95 -27.07 -3.93 8.38
CA LYS A 95 -27.72 -2.96 7.48
C LYS A 95 -26.72 -2.04 6.76
N ILE A 96 -25.49 -1.93 7.26
CA ILE A 96 -24.46 -1.07 6.66
C ILE A 96 -23.87 -1.77 5.43
N LYS A 97 -24.20 -1.24 4.25
CA LYS A 97 -23.58 -1.66 2.99
C LYS A 97 -22.28 -0.89 2.77
N PHE A 98 -21.20 -1.37 3.39
CA PHE A 98 -19.89 -0.72 3.33
C PHE A 98 -19.34 -0.49 1.91
N GLY A 99 -19.75 -1.31 0.93
CA GLY A 99 -19.33 -1.16 -0.47
C GLY A 99 -20.08 -0.07 -1.23
N ASP A 100 -21.30 0.27 -0.85
CA ASP A 100 -22.19 1.17 -1.62
C ASP A 100 -21.72 2.63 -1.60
N GLN A 101 -20.81 2.98 -0.68
CA GLN A 101 -20.27 4.32 -0.52
C GLN A 101 -18.82 4.43 -1.03
N ILE A 102 -18.41 3.56 -1.96
CA ILE A 102 -17.11 3.66 -2.64
C ILE A 102 -17.34 3.90 -4.13
N PHE A 103 -17.07 5.13 -4.56
CA PHE A 103 -17.14 5.54 -5.96
C PHE A 103 -15.84 5.17 -6.65
N VAL A 104 -15.89 4.23 -7.60
CA VAL A 104 -14.70 3.74 -8.29
C VAL A 104 -14.62 4.36 -9.69
N GLU A 105 -13.51 5.02 -9.98
CA GLU A 105 -13.18 5.54 -11.31
C GLU A 105 -11.95 4.81 -11.84
N HIS A 106 -11.97 4.41 -13.12
CA HIS A 106 -10.79 3.85 -13.78
C HIS A 106 -10.27 4.89 -14.78
N VAL A 107 -8.98 5.21 -14.69
CA VAL A 107 -8.31 6.17 -15.58
C VAL A 107 -7.03 5.55 -16.11
N ALA A 108 -6.71 5.78 -17.38
CA ALA A 108 -5.58 5.10 -18.04
C ALA A 108 -4.38 6.02 -18.29
N ASP A 109 -4.60 7.34 -18.35
CA ASP A 109 -3.61 8.33 -18.78
C ASP A 109 -3.70 9.61 -17.93
N VAL A 110 -2.77 10.55 -18.13
CA VAL A 110 -2.70 11.75 -17.28
C VAL A 110 -3.83 12.73 -17.59
N ASP A 111 -4.30 12.81 -18.83
CA ASP A 111 -5.43 13.69 -19.19
C ASP A 111 -6.72 13.25 -18.50
N THR A 112 -7.04 11.96 -18.56
CA THR A 112 -8.21 11.37 -17.91
C THR A 112 -8.11 11.43 -16.38
N LEU A 113 -6.91 11.28 -15.81
CA LEU A 113 -6.70 11.51 -14.38
C LEU A 113 -6.96 12.98 -14.00
N LEU A 114 -6.40 13.94 -14.74
CA LEU A 114 -6.61 15.38 -14.50
C LEU A 114 -8.08 15.78 -14.65
N ASP A 115 -8.76 15.25 -15.67
CA ASP A 115 -10.20 15.40 -15.84
C ASP A 115 -10.97 14.86 -14.63
N CYS A 116 -10.69 13.62 -14.23
CA CYS A 116 -11.35 12.99 -13.10
C CYS A 116 -11.24 13.85 -11.83
N VAL A 117 -10.05 14.37 -11.51
CA VAL A 117 -9.84 15.18 -10.31
C VAL A 117 -10.40 16.59 -10.44
N SER A 118 -10.46 17.18 -11.64
CA SER A 118 -10.92 18.56 -11.83
C SER A 118 -12.43 18.69 -12.05
N ARG A 119 -13.09 17.63 -12.54
CA ARG A 119 -14.53 17.65 -12.88
C ARG A 119 -15.34 16.66 -12.06
N LYS A 120 -14.98 15.37 -12.08
CA LYS A 120 -15.80 14.30 -11.46
C LYS A 120 -15.75 14.32 -9.93
N VAL A 121 -14.54 14.31 -9.38
CA VAL A 121 -14.32 14.28 -7.91
C VAL A 121 -14.98 15.48 -7.20
N PRO A 122 -14.83 16.74 -7.67
CA PRO A 122 -15.47 17.88 -7.01
C PRO A 122 -16.99 17.73 -6.89
N VAL A 123 -17.67 17.11 -7.87
CA VAL A 123 -19.12 16.89 -7.82
C VAL A 123 -19.48 15.93 -6.68
N LEU A 124 -18.70 14.87 -6.47
CA LEU A 124 -18.94 13.92 -5.38
C LEU A 124 -18.65 14.55 -4.00
N LEU A 125 -17.60 15.36 -3.91
CA LEU A 125 -17.25 16.07 -2.68
C LEU A 125 -18.26 17.18 -2.36
N SER A 126 -18.71 17.96 -3.35
CA SER A 126 -19.64 19.08 -3.16
C SER A 126 -21.04 18.60 -2.76
N ARG A 127 -21.46 17.43 -3.25
CA ARG A 127 -22.70 16.77 -2.84
C ARG A 127 -22.60 16.14 -1.45
N GLY A 128 -21.42 16.10 -0.86
CA GLY A 128 -21.18 15.48 0.45
C GLY A 128 -21.37 13.97 0.45
N VAL A 129 -21.36 13.31 -0.72
CA VAL A 129 -21.47 11.85 -0.81
C VAL A 129 -20.12 11.17 -0.63
N ALA A 130 -19.02 11.91 -0.76
CA ALA A 130 -17.67 11.43 -0.48
C ALA A 130 -16.87 12.46 0.35
N ARG A 131 -15.95 11.96 1.19
CA ARG A 131 -15.04 12.77 2.03
C ARG A 131 -13.60 12.28 2.02
N LEU A 132 -13.26 11.34 1.15
CA LEU A 132 -11.92 10.81 0.98
C LEU A 132 -11.66 10.60 -0.52
N LEU A 133 -10.51 11.05 -1.01
CA LEU A 133 -10.02 10.70 -2.34
C LEU A 133 -8.80 9.78 -2.20
N VAL A 134 -8.83 8.68 -2.94
CA VAL A 134 -7.75 7.71 -3.07
C VAL A 134 -7.34 7.61 -4.53
N ILE A 135 -6.04 7.66 -4.81
CA ILE A 135 -5.47 7.42 -6.14
C ILE A 135 -4.49 6.25 -6.06
N ASP A 136 -4.85 5.15 -6.71
CA ASP A 136 -4.09 3.90 -6.75
C ASP A 136 -3.72 3.49 -8.19
N SER A 137 -2.50 3.70 -8.65
CA SER A 137 -1.44 4.53 -8.07
C SER A 137 -1.32 5.86 -8.80
N VAL A 138 -0.84 6.92 -8.15
CA VAL A 138 -0.59 8.19 -8.84
C VAL A 138 0.55 8.07 -9.88
N ALA A 139 1.39 7.05 -9.77
CA ALA A 139 2.57 6.88 -10.61
C ALA A 139 2.25 6.34 -12.01
N ALA A 140 1.26 5.46 -12.11
CA ALA A 140 1.05 4.65 -13.31
C ALA A 140 0.85 5.45 -14.61
N PRO A 141 -0.04 6.46 -14.66
CA PRO A 141 -0.27 7.23 -15.87
C PRO A 141 0.99 7.94 -16.36
N PHE A 142 1.86 8.34 -15.44
CA PHE A 142 3.09 9.04 -15.78
C PHE A 142 4.20 8.11 -16.25
N ARG A 143 4.14 6.78 -16.05
CA ARG A 143 5.19 5.87 -16.50
C ARG A 143 5.18 5.67 -18.01
N CYS A 144 3.99 5.53 -18.59
CA CYS A 144 3.83 5.23 -20.01
C CYS A 144 3.83 6.49 -20.90
N GLU A 145 3.32 7.62 -20.40
CA GLU A 145 3.12 8.84 -21.22
C GLU A 145 4.40 9.65 -21.46
N PHE A 146 5.42 9.54 -20.59
CA PHE A 146 6.61 10.41 -20.62
C PHE A 146 7.93 9.65 -20.77
N ALA A 147 8.04 8.78 -21.77
CA ALA A 147 9.32 8.15 -22.12
C ALA A 147 10.25 9.15 -22.84
N GLY A 148 11.54 9.17 -22.47
CA GLY A 148 12.56 10.00 -23.12
C GLY A 148 12.71 11.43 -22.57
N ALA A 149 12.93 12.40 -23.47
CA ALA A 149 13.42 13.75 -23.12
C ALA A 149 12.35 14.75 -22.60
N ASP A 150 11.08 14.36 -22.46
CA ASP A 150 9.99 15.30 -22.12
C ASP A 150 9.80 15.51 -20.60
N SER A 151 10.92 15.75 -19.90
CA SER A 151 10.95 15.95 -18.45
C SER A 151 10.18 17.22 -18.03
N ALA A 152 10.21 18.26 -18.85
CA ALA A 152 9.55 19.53 -18.58
C ALA A 152 8.02 19.42 -18.65
N ARG A 153 7.45 18.74 -19.66
CA ARG A 153 6.00 18.51 -19.71
C ARG A 153 5.54 17.60 -18.59
N ARG A 154 6.29 16.53 -18.31
CA ARG A 154 6.03 15.65 -17.16
C ARG A 154 5.96 16.46 -15.86
N ALA A 155 6.93 17.34 -15.63
CA ALA A 155 6.98 18.18 -14.45
C ALA A 155 5.78 19.13 -14.35
N ARG A 156 5.42 19.82 -15.43
CA ARG A 156 4.23 20.71 -15.47
C ARG A 156 2.95 19.95 -15.15
N ARG A 157 2.80 18.73 -15.67
CA ARG A 157 1.60 17.90 -15.47
C ARG A 157 1.52 17.36 -14.04
N LEU A 158 2.65 16.95 -13.44
CA LEU A 158 2.74 16.62 -12.02
C LEU A 158 2.41 17.81 -11.13
N GLN A 159 2.85 19.01 -11.49
CA GLN A 159 2.54 20.26 -10.78
C GLN A 159 1.05 20.59 -10.86
N ALA A 160 0.45 20.48 -12.05
CA ALA A 160 -0.99 20.70 -12.22
C ALA A 160 -1.82 19.71 -11.38
N LEU A 161 -1.46 18.43 -11.39
CA LEU A 161 -2.12 17.42 -10.59
C LEU A 161 -2.00 17.70 -9.09
N GLY A 162 -0.79 17.96 -8.58
CA GLY A 162 -0.59 18.22 -7.16
C GLY A 162 -1.28 19.50 -6.67
N ALA A 163 -1.29 20.55 -7.49
CA ALA A 163 -2.03 21.78 -7.22
C ALA A 163 -3.54 21.51 -7.10
N GLU A 164 -4.11 20.74 -8.02
CA GLU A 164 -5.53 20.42 -8.03
C GLU A 164 -5.94 19.55 -6.84
N LEU A 165 -5.14 18.52 -6.51
CA LEU A 165 -5.38 17.68 -5.33
C LEU A 165 -5.32 18.48 -4.02
N ARG A 166 -4.37 19.43 -3.92
CA ARG A 166 -4.29 20.34 -2.77
C ARG A 166 -5.51 21.26 -2.71
N ARG A 167 -5.95 21.79 -3.84
CA ARG A 167 -7.17 22.61 -3.94
C ARG A 167 -8.40 21.84 -3.44
N LEU A 168 -8.59 20.60 -3.90
CA LEU A 168 -9.69 19.74 -3.44
C LEU A 168 -9.64 19.50 -1.93
N SER A 169 -8.46 19.15 -1.41
CA SER A 169 -8.25 18.91 0.02
C SER A 169 -8.62 20.12 0.87
N CYS A 170 -8.16 21.32 0.49
CA CYS A 170 -8.47 22.55 1.19
C CYS A 170 -9.95 22.97 1.06
N ALA A 171 -10.50 22.95 -0.16
CA ALA A 171 -11.85 23.42 -0.43
C ALA A 171 -12.93 22.55 0.24
N PHE A 172 -12.75 21.24 0.23
CA PHE A 172 -13.73 20.29 0.75
C PHE A 172 -13.34 19.69 2.11
N ARG A 173 -12.23 20.13 2.70
CA ARG A 173 -11.66 19.58 3.95
C ARG A 173 -11.59 18.05 3.92
N SER A 174 -11.24 17.50 2.77
CA SER A 174 -11.28 16.07 2.50
C SER A 174 -9.86 15.54 2.29
N PRO A 175 -9.41 14.54 3.07
CA PRO A 175 -8.09 13.95 2.85
C PRO A 175 -7.93 13.36 1.45
N VAL A 176 -6.73 13.51 0.90
CA VAL A 176 -6.31 12.92 -0.38
C VAL A 176 -5.14 11.99 -0.12
N LEU A 177 -5.26 10.74 -0.53
CA LEU A 177 -4.24 9.72 -0.37
C LEU A 177 -3.78 9.21 -1.73
N CYS A 178 -2.52 9.49 -2.06
CA CYS A 178 -1.90 9.07 -3.30
C CYS A 178 -0.93 7.91 -3.03
N ILE A 179 -1.14 6.78 -3.68
CA ILE A 179 -0.22 5.67 -3.64
C ILE A 179 0.84 5.91 -4.70
N ASN A 180 2.11 5.89 -4.30
CA ASN A 180 3.23 6.00 -5.22
C ASN A 180 4.08 4.75 -5.11
N GLN A 181 4.37 4.12 -6.24
CA GLN A 181 5.28 2.99 -6.28
C GLN A 181 6.73 3.48 -6.09
N VAL A 182 7.55 2.59 -5.58
CA VAL A 182 8.97 2.84 -5.33
C VAL A 182 9.77 2.06 -6.36
N THR A 183 10.77 2.71 -6.94
CA THR A 183 11.76 2.10 -7.84
C THR A 183 13.08 1.91 -7.09
N GLU A 184 13.78 0.82 -7.37
CA GLU A 184 15.15 0.66 -6.90
C GLU A 184 16.04 1.69 -7.58
N ALA A 185 16.77 2.48 -6.80
CA ALA A 185 17.73 3.43 -7.34
C ALA A 185 18.95 2.65 -7.86
N VAL A 186 19.18 2.67 -9.17
CA VAL A 186 20.46 2.30 -9.77
C VAL A 186 21.41 3.47 -9.54
N ASP A 187 22.27 3.35 -8.53
CA ASP A 187 23.22 4.37 -8.12
C ASP A 187 24.16 4.76 -9.28
N ALA A 188 24.25 6.05 -9.58
CA ALA A 188 25.35 6.65 -10.33
C ALA A 188 25.81 7.94 -9.66
N HIS A 189 26.21 7.88 -8.38
CA HIS A 189 27.40 8.56 -7.87
C HIS A 189 27.63 8.21 -6.39
N GLU A 190 28.84 7.75 -6.07
CA GLU A 190 29.34 7.66 -4.70
C GLU A 190 29.51 9.06 -4.12
N ALA A 191 28.82 9.38 -3.02
CA ALA A 191 29.23 10.43 -2.10
C ALA A 191 28.73 10.13 -0.68
N ALA A 192 29.65 9.64 0.15
CA ALA A 192 29.73 9.77 1.60
C ALA A 192 28.55 9.27 2.46
N GLY A 193 28.73 8.08 3.03
CA GLY A 193 28.45 7.82 4.45
C GLY A 193 27.00 7.50 4.85
N ALA A 194 26.86 6.32 5.47
CA ALA A 194 25.66 5.81 6.17
C ALA A 194 24.54 5.22 5.30
N GLY A 195 24.72 3.98 4.86
CA GLY A 195 23.70 2.92 4.77
C GLY A 195 22.27 3.29 4.37
N GLY A 196 22.11 4.21 3.42
CA GLY A 196 20.82 4.74 3.00
C GLY A 196 20.07 3.74 2.12
N GLU A 197 18.83 3.44 2.50
CA GLU A 197 17.91 2.57 1.79
C GLU A 197 17.74 3.04 0.33
N ARG A 198 18.23 2.24 -0.64
CA ARG A 198 18.30 2.50 -2.11
C ARG A 198 16.95 2.58 -2.82
N THR A 199 16.00 3.31 -2.25
CA THR A 199 14.62 3.36 -2.73
C THR A 199 14.23 4.79 -3.07
N SER A 200 13.81 5.03 -4.31
CA SER A 200 13.34 6.34 -4.75
C SER A 200 11.86 6.28 -5.17
N PRO A 201 11.04 7.30 -4.83
CA PRO A 201 9.65 7.35 -5.28
C PRO A 201 9.60 7.55 -6.81
N ALA A 202 8.74 6.81 -7.52
CA ALA A 202 8.71 6.77 -8.99
C ALA A 202 8.43 8.13 -9.68
N LEU A 203 7.89 9.10 -8.94
CA LEU A 203 7.57 10.44 -9.46
C LEU A 203 8.62 11.51 -9.11
N GLY A 204 9.69 11.13 -8.39
CA GLY A 204 10.83 11.99 -8.11
C GLY A 204 10.53 13.22 -7.25
N ILE A 205 11.43 14.21 -7.32
CA ILE A 205 11.40 15.40 -6.47
C ILE A 205 10.23 16.34 -6.79
N THR A 206 9.87 16.48 -8.07
CA THR A 206 8.77 17.36 -8.51
C THR A 206 7.44 16.99 -7.85
N TRP A 207 7.17 15.70 -7.68
CA TRP A 207 6.01 15.24 -6.93
C TRP A 207 6.22 15.38 -5.42
N SER A 208 7.39 14.97 -4.93
CA SER A 208 7.70 14.95 -3.50
C SER A 208 7.57 16.32 -2.82
N SER A 209 7.89 17.41 -3.53
CA SER A 209 7.81 18.78 -3.01
C SER A 209 6.38 19.33 -2.87
N GLN A 210 5.38 18.64 -3.43
CA GLN A 210 3.99 19.07 -3.41
C GLN A 210 3.17 18.44 -2.29
N LEU A 211 3.72 17.44 -1.60
CA LEU A 211 3.02 16.64 -0.60
C LEU A 211 3.12 17.23 0.79
N LEU A 212 2.04 17.16 1.56
CA LEU A 212 2.03 17.55 2.98
C LEU A 212 2.74 16.54 3.87
N MET A 213 2.55 15.26 3.56
CA MET A 213 3.05 14.12 4.33
C MET A 213 3.48 13.00 3.37
N ARG A 214 4.57 12.31 3.70
CA ARG A 214 5.03 11.10 3.01
C ARG A 214 5.26 9.98 4.02
N LEU A 215 4.63 8.84 3.74
CA LEU A 215 4.79 7.61 4.50
C LEU A 215 5.48 6.57 3.61
N LEU A 216 6.52 5.93 4.13
CA LEU A 216 7.19 4.80 3.48
C LEU A 216 6.72 3.51 4.13
N MET A 217 6.35 2.53 3.30
CA MET A 217 6.02 1.19 3.72
C MET A 217 7.08 0.22 3.23
N ASP A 218 7.66 -0.53 4.15
CA ASP A 218 8.65 -1.55 3.81
C ASP A 218 8.27 -2.92 4.38
N ARG A 219 8.63 -3.99 3.67
CA ARG A 219 8.52 -5.37 4.15
C ARG A 219 9.87 -5.76 4.75
N ARG A 220 9.89 -6.06 6.05
CA ARG A 220 11.10 -6.64 6.64
C ARG A 220 11.35 -7.99 6.00
N ARG A 221 12.57 -8.18 5.50
CA ARG A 221 13.04 -9.50 5.08
C ARG A 221 13.00 -10.41 6.31
N PRO A 222 12.49 -11.65 6.19
CA PRO A 222 12.58 -12.61 7.28
C PRO A 222 14.07 -12.80 7.61
N GLU A 223 14.50 -12.32 8.77
CA GLU A 223 15.72 -12.85 9.38
C GLU A 223 15.41 -14.31 9.72
N GLU A 224 16.36 -15.23 9.48
CA GLU A 224 16.20 -16.68 9.59
C GLU A 224 15.84 -17.11 11.04
N ALA A 225 14.60 -16.89 11.47
CA ALA A 225 14.04 -17.43 12.71
C ALA A 225 12.50 -17.37 12.69
N ALA A 226 11.89 -18.55 12.81
CA ALA A 226 10.47 -18.86 13.04
C ALA A 226 9.45 -18.46 11.95
N PRO A 227 8.34 -19.23 11.80
CA PRO A 227 7.23 -18.92 10.89
C PRO A 227 6.38 -17.76 11.45
N ALA A 228 6.95 -16.56 11.52
CA ALA A 228 6.21 -15.35 11.84
C ALA A 228 5.61 -14.75 10.56
N PRO A 229 4.39 -14.17 10.63
CA PRO A 229 3.83 -13.44 9.49
C PRO A 229 4.78 -12.30 9.09
N PRO A 230 4.91 -11.99 7.78
CA PRO A 230 5.87 -11.00 7.30
C PRO A 230 5.59 -9.65 7.95
N SER A 231 6.49 -9.23 8.85
CA SER A 231 6.38 -7.95 9.54
C SER A 231 6.71 -6.82 8.57
N ARG A 232 5.89 -5.77 8.61
CA ARG A 232 6.05 -4.58 7.77
C ARG A 232 6.34 -3.40 8.65
N THR A 233 7.06 -2.41 8.13
CA THR A 233 7.33 -1.15 8.83
C THR A 233 6.64 -0.02 8.09
N LEU A 234 5.99 0.88 8.83
CA LEU A 234 5.50 2.16 8.34
C LEU A 234 6.39 3.26 8.92
N ARG A 235 6.92 4.15 8.09
CA ARG A 235 7.80 5.25 8.52
C ARG A 235 7.28 6.57 7.99
N LEU A 236 7.22 7.57 8.85
CA LEU A 236 7.01 8.97 8.46
C LEU A 236 8.34 9.53 7.96
N VAL A 237 8.47 9.64 6.64
CA VAL A 237 9.71 10.13 5.99
C VAL A 237 9.68 11.63 5.75
N PHE A 238 8.49 12.24 5.73
CA PHE A 238 8.33 13.68 5.65
C PHE A 238 6.99 14.12 6.20
N ALA A 239 7.01 15.04 7.15
CA ALA A 239 5.92 15.94 7.49
C ALA A 239 6.52 17.07 8.33
N PRO A 240 6.54 18.33 7.84
CA PRO A 240 7.24 19.41 8.54
C PRO A 240 6.65 19.77 9.91
N HIS A 241 5.41 19.32 10.18
CA HIS A 241 4.64 19.61 11.38
C HIS A 241 4.64 18.44 12.39
N LEU A 242 5.34 17.34 12.10
CA LEU A 242 5.35 16.15 12.95
C LEU A 242 6.78 15.66 13.19
N PRO A 243 7.07 15.10 14.38
CA PRO A 243 8.34 14.45 14.63
C PRO A 243 8.47 13.19 13.76
N PRO A 244 9.69 12.76 13.40
CA PRO A 244 9.89 11.49 12.72
C PRO A 244 9.36 10.33 13.54
N TRP A 245 8.70 9.39 12.88
CA TRP A 245 7.99 8.31 13.54
C TRP A 245 8.03 7.03 12.72
N SER A 246 7.99 5.88 13.41
CA SER A 246 7.86 4.58 12.76
C SER A 246 7.12 3.58 13.65
N CYS A 247 6.46 2.60 13.02
CA CYS A 247 5.87 1.46 13.70
C CYS A 247 5.95 0.20 12.83
N CYS A 248 5.85 -0.97 13.46
CA CYS A 248 5.61 -2.22 12.76
C CYS A 248 4.11 -2.48 12.63
N TYR A 249 3.73 -3.16 11.55
CA TYR A 249 2.36 -3.60 11.32
C TYR A 249 2.31 -4.95 10.60
N THR A 250 1.17 -5.61 10.73
CA THR A 250 0.83 -6.84 10.02
C THR A 250 -0.40 -6.62 9.13
N VAL A 251 -0.53 -7.45 8.10
CA VAL A 251 -1.69 -7.45 7.19
C VAL A 251 -2.37 -8.80 7.32
N THR A 252 -3.60 -8.80 7.84
CA THR A 252 -4.41 -10.02 8.05
C THR A 252 -5.71 -9.94 7.25
N THR A 253 -6.56 -10.96 7.33
CA THR A 253 -7.91 -10.93 6.74
C THR A 253 -8.76 -9.78 7.30
N GLU A 254 -8.55 -9.40 8.55
CA GLU A 254 -9.24 -8.31 9.25
C GLU A 254 -8.81 -6.91 8.79
N GLY A 255 -7.59 -6.77 8.28
CA GLY A 255 -7.06 -5.49 7.81
C GLY A 255 -5.60 -5.28 8.17
N VAL A 256 -5.21 -4.01 8.30
CA VAL A 256 -3.89 -3.61 8.78
C VAL A 256 -3.96 -3.37 10.28
N ARG A 257 -3.08 -4.02 11.05
CA ARG A 257 -2.96 -3.84 12.51
C ARG A 257 -1.53 -3.49 12.88
N GLY A 258 -1.37 -2.47 13.73
CA GLY A 258 -0.07 -2.15 14.32
C GLY A 258 0.37 -3.25 15.29
N THR A 259 1.68 -3.49 15.34
CA THR A 259 2.28 -4.39 16.33
C THR A 259 2.48 -3.63 17.64
N PRO A 260 1.86 -4.04 18.76
CA PRO A 260 2.02 -3.34 20.05
C PRO A 260 3.49 -3.22 20.45
N GLY A 261 3.88 -2.09 21.04
CA GLY A 261 5.25 -1.84 21.52
C GLY A 261 6.31 -1.64 20.44
N SER A 262 5.92 -1.60 19.15
CA SER A 262 6.86 -1.38 18.03
C SER A 262 7.01 0.09 17.61
N GLU A 263 6.27 0.99 18.23
CA GLU A 263 6.30 2.42 17.92
C GLU A 263 7.61 3.04 18.42
N SER A 264 8.27 3.80 17.56
CA SER A 264 9.52 4.46 17.92
C SER A 264 9.72 5.79 17.18
N CYS A 265 10.23 6.78 17.91
CA CYS A 265 10.89 7.94 17.33
C CYS A 265 12.31 7.50 16.95
N TRP A 266 12.65 7.51 15.66
CA TRP A 266 13.91 6.92 15.21
C TRP A 266 15.11 7.87 15.29
N MET A 267 14.90 9.14 15.69
CA MET A 267 15.99 10.09 15.96
C MET A 267 16.89 9.67 17.15
N THR A 268 16.45 8.76 18.02
CA THR A 268 17.21 8.32 19.20
C THR A 268 18.27 7.24 18.94
N ARG A 269 18.44 6.75 17.71
CA ARG A 269 19.47 5.71 17.40
C ARG A 269 20.74 6.21 16.70
N GLN A 270 20.80 7.45 16.23
CA GLN A 270 21.97 7.95 15.48
C GLN A 270 22.96 8.81 16.27
N VAL A 271 22.78 8.99 17.58
CA VAL A 271 23.82 9.60 18.45
C VAL A 271 24.30 8.57 19.47
N ARG A 272 25.01 7.55 18.99
CA ARG A 272 26.03 6.88 19.80
C ARG A 272 27.26 6.68 18.92
N VAL A 273 27.85 7.79 18.50
CA VAL A 273 29.21 7.80 17.96
C VAL A 273 30.12 7.45 19.13
N SER A 274 30.90 6.40 18.92
CA SER A 274 31.95 5.88 19.78
C SER A 274 32.84 6.98 20.40
N GLY A 275 32.68 7.24 21.69
CA GLY A 275 33.72 7.86 22.51
C GLY A 275 34.78 6.82 22.81
N ARG A 276 35.92 6.90 22.10
CA ARG A 276 37.10 6.06 22.33
C ARG A 276 37.63 6.25 23.75
N THR A 277 37.99 5.12 24.33
CA THR A 277 38.84 4.91 25.50
C THR A 277 40.23 5.57 25.33
N GLY A 278 40.76 6.11 26.43
CA GLY A 278 42.21 6.11 26.71
C GLY A 278 42.87 7.48 26.85
N LEU A 279 43.20 7.85 28.08
CA LEU A 279 44.38 8.66 28.41
C LEU A 279 45.16 7.86 29.47
N PRO A 280 46.44 7.54 29.27
CA PRO A 280 47.29 7.12 30.37
C PRO A 280 47.83 8.35 31.11
N THR A 281 48.06 8.15 32.40
CA THR A 281 48.82 9.00 33.32
C THR A 281 50.22 9.30 32.83
#